data_AF-A0A4Y8PY97-F1
#
_entry.id   AF-A0A4Y8PY97-F1
#
_cell.length_a   1.000
_cell.length_b   1.000
_cell.length_c   1.000
_cell.angle_alpha   90.00
_cell.angle_beta   90.00
_cell.angle_gamma   90.00
#
_symmetry.space_group_name_H-M   'P 1'
#
loop_
_entity.id
_entity.type
_entity.pdbx_description
1 polymer ?
#
loop_
_entity_poly.entity_id
_entity_poly.type
_entity_poly.pdbx_seq_one_letter_code
_entity_poly.pdbx_strand_id
1 'polypeptide(L)'
;MDILIPTRKLIFTNEQKARWKDGQRDDCADPYCRKLPGTSGFGEYIAGQFYESLGYAWIHHDFNLLGGNKLGKYPRAEAILRSYFGDERFERGRQLYASFSPFVDMQEPDLLLYKPDGSDLRFAECKRDDTGDKLNDSQVRGLALLRLLFDCPVEVVHIVEKGREDRIADGPLRWAF
;
A
#
# COMPACT_ATOMS: atom_id res chain seq x y z
N MET A 1 4.78 -18.70 -14.67
CA MET A 1 5.82 -17.86 -14.05
C MET A 1 5.37 -17.61 -12.63
N ASP A 2 6.26 -17.66 -11.64
CA ASP A 2 5.86 -17.41 -10.26
C ASP A 2 6.34 -16.03 -9.82
N ILE A 3 5.45 -15.28 -9.17
CA ILE A 3 5.79 -14.02 -8.51
C ILE A 3 5.76 -14.28 -7.02
N LEU A 4 6.89 -14.02 -6.37
CA LEU A 4 7.02 -14.03 -4.92
C LEU A 4 6.88 -12.60 -4.42
N ILE A 5 5.81 -12.32 -3.68
CA ILE A 5 5.58 -11.03 -3.05
C ILE A 5 5.96 -11.14 -1.58
N PRO A 6 6.95 -10.37 -1.10
CA PRO A 6 7.31 -10.34 0.32
C PRO A 6 6.08 -10.06 1.18
N THR A 7 5.97 -10.76 2.29
CA THR A 7 4.92 -10.55 3.28
C THR A 7 5.52 -10.04 4.58
N ARG A 8 4.76 -9.21 5.28
CA ARG A 8 5.09 -8.71 6.61
C ARG A 8 3.91 -8.94 7.53
N LYS A 9 4.17 -9.39 8.75
CA LYS A 9 3.17 -9.55 9.80
C LYS A 9 3.32 -8.40 10.79
N LEU A 10 2.26 -7.64 11.00
CA LEU A 10 2.16 -6.60 12.03
C LEU A 10 1.06 -6.97 13.00
N ILE A 11 1.34 -6.80 14.29
CA ILE A 11 0.43 -7.18 15.36
C ILE A 11 -0.25 -5.93 15.90
N PHE A 12 -1.57 -5.98 16.07
CA PHE A 12 -2.33 -4.95 16.75
C PHE A 12 -3.02 -5.50 18.00
N THR A 13 -3.30 -4.62 18.96
CA THR A 13 -4.06 -4.93 20.17
C THR A 13 -5.51 -4.46 20.07
N ASN A 14 -6.40 -5.08 20.84
CA ASN A 14 -7.81 -4.67 20.87
C ASN A 14 -7.99 -3.23 21.36
N GLU A 15 -7.09 -2.74 22.21
CA GLU A 15 -7.07 -1.35 22.65
C GLU A 15 -6.77 -0.39 21.49
N GLN A 16 -5.81 -0.72 20.62
CA GLN A 16 -5.53 0.09 19.42
C GLN A 16 -6.74 0.13 18.48
N LYS A 17 -7.39 -1.01 18.27
CA LYS A 17 -8.58 -1.11 17.42
C LYS A 17 -9.78 -0.34 18.02
N ALA A 18 -9.98 -0.43 19.34
CA ALA A 18 -11.02 0.31 20.05
C ALA A 18 -10.79 1.82 19.94
N ARG A 19 -9.57 2.30 20.24
CA ARG A 19 -9.18 3.71 20.07
C ARG A 19 -9.48 4.22 18.66
N TRP A 20 -9.10 3.45 17.64
CA TRP A 20 -9.38 3.82 16.24
C TRP A 20 -10.87 3.90 15.94
N LYS A 21 -11.65 2.91 16.39
CA LYS A 21 -13.11 2.87 16.19
C LYS A 21 -13.81 4.05 16.87
N ASP A 22 -13.30 4.46 18.04
CA ASP A 22 -13.83 5.58 18.82
C ASP A 22 -13.37 6.95 18.29
N GLY A 23 -12.62 6.99 17.19
CA GLY A 23 -12.18 8.22 16.54
C GLY A 23 -10.94 8.86 17.16
N GLN A 24 -10.26 8.20 18.08
CA GLN A 24 -9.03 8.70 18.71
C GLN A 24 -7.83 8.47 17.79
N ARG A 25 -7.64 9.36 16.81
CA ARG A 25 -6.72 9.18 15.67
C ARG A 25 -5.78 10.37 15.41
N ASP A 26 -5.53 11.19 16.43
CA ASP A 26 -4.70 12.38 16.28
C ASP A 26 -3.24 12.06 15.92
N ASP A 27 -2.80 10.84 16.26
CA ASP A 27 -1.51 10.25 15.96
C ASP A 27 -1.40 9.69 14.52
N CYS A 28 -2.48 9.61 13.75
CA CYS A 28 -2.46 9.15 12.36
C CYS A 28 -1.99 10.26 11.42
N ALA A 29 -0.79 10.17 10.85
CA ALA A 29 -0.23 11.26 10.03
C ALA A 29 -0.96 11.50 8.70
N ASP A 30 -1.64 10.49 8.14
CA ASP A 30 -2.35 10.60 6.87
C ASP A 30 -3.76 11.24 7.06
N PRO A 31 -4.03 12.43 6.48
CA PRO A 31 -5.29 13.13 6.70
C PRO A 31 -6.52 12.45 6.09
N TYR A 32 -6.35 11.66 5.02
CA TYR A 32 -7.43 10.92 4.38
C TYR A 32 -7.84 9.74 5.27
N CYS A 33 -6.86 8.92 5.65
CA CYS A 33 -7.00 7.77 6.52
C CYS A 33 -7.68 8.15 7.85
N ARG A 34 -7.25 9.27 8.45
CA ARG A 34 -7.81 9.78 9.71
C ARG A 34 -9.33 10.02 9.66
N LYS A 35 -9.86 10.38 8.48
CA LYS A 35 -11.29 10.76 8.29
C LYS A 35 -12.21 9.60 7.93
N LEU A 36 -11.68 8.40 7.69
CA LEU A 36 -12.48 7.24 7.26
C LEU A 36 -13.43 6.73 8.36
N PRO A 37 -14.67 6.32 8.04
CA PRO A 37 -15.63 5.93 9.07
C PRO A 37 -15.30 4.56 9.71
N GLY A 38 -15.75 4.38 10.96
CA GLY A 38 -15.69 3.08 11.65
C GLY A 38 -14.27 2.53 11.81
N THR A 39 -14.01 1.34 11.27
CA THR A 39 -12.66 0.72 11.28
C THR A 39 -11.94 0.79 9.94
N SER A 40 -12.48 1.51 8.96
CA SER A 40 -11.79 1.75 7.69
C SER A 40 -10.52 2.56 7.94
N GLY A 41 -9.45 2.27 7.19
CA GLY A 41 -8.13 2.89 7.41
C GLY A 41 -7.32 2.29 8.56
N PHE A 42 -7.88 1.38 9.36
CA PHE A 42 -7.18 0.87 10.55
C PHE A 42 -5.94 0.04 10.19
N GLY A 43 -6.03 -0.82 9.16
CA GLY A 43 -4.90 -1.65 8.74
C GLY A 43 -3.75 -0.79 8.24
N GLU A 44 -4.10 0.21 7.43
CA GLU A 44 -3.19 1.18 6.83
C GLU A 44 -2.55 2.07 7.88
N TYR A 45 -3.29 2.47 8.93
CA TYR A 45 -2.74 3.16 10.08
C TYR A 45 -1.71 2.31 10.85
N ILE A 46 -1.99 1.04 11.13
CA ILE A 46 -1.04 0.16 11.82
C ILE A 46 0.23 -0.01 10.99
N ALA A 47 0.09 -0.23 9.68
CA ALA A 47 1.22 -0.31 8.76
C ALA A 47 1.99 1.03 8.68
N GLY A 48 1.28 2.14 8.57
CA GLY A 48 1.84 3.49 8.55
C GLY A 48 2.68 3.79 9.79
N GLN A 49 2.15 3.53 10.99
CA GLN A 49 2.88 3.72 12.25
C GLN A 49 4.15 2.87 12.34
N PHE A 50 4.10 1.62 11.85
CA PHE A 50 5.29 0.79 11.76
C PHE A 50 6.33 1.42 10.83
N TYR A 51 5.92 1.88 9.65
CA TYR A 51 6.83 2.51 8.68
C TYR A 51 7.38 3.86 9.15
N GLU A 52 6.58 4.65 9.88
CA GLU A 52 7.04 5.86 10.56
C GLU A 52 8.13 5.56 11.59
N SER A 53 8.01 4.47 12.35
CA SER A 53 9.06 4.05 13.28
C SER A 53 10.38 3.68 12.58
N LEU A 54 10.30 3.30 11.31
CA LEU A 54 11.46 3.06 10.44
C LEU A 54 11.93 4.32 9.71
N GLY A 55 11.31 5.48 9.96
CA GLY A 55 11.63 6.77 9.36
C GLY A 55 11.09 6.96 7.94
N TYR A 56 9.99 6.29 7.58
CA TYR A 56 9.24 6.56 6.35
C TYR A 56 8.09 7.54 6.61
N ALA A 57 7.66 8.22 5.56
CA ALA A 57 6.35 8.81 5.44
C ALA A 57 5.47 7.94 4.53
N TRP A 58 4.15 8.09 4.65
CA TRP A 58 3.19 7.28 3.90
C TRP A 58 2.02 8.11 3.38
N ILE A 59 1.40 7.60 2.31
CA ILE A 59 0.17 8.13 1.69
C ILE A 59 -0.77 6.95 1.46
N HIS A 60 -2.02 7.09 1.91
CA HIS A 60 -3.08 6.09 1.73
C HIS A 60 -3.95 6.43 0.51
N HIS A 61 -3.96 5.56 -0.51
CA HIS A 61 -4.72 5.64 -1.78
C HIS A 61 -4.56 6.90 -2.65
N ASP A 62 -4.05 8.01 -2.13
CA ASP A 62 -3.94 9.29 -2.84
C ASP A 62 -2.65 9.35 -3.69
N PHE A 63 -2.46 8.36 -4.57
CA PHE A 63 -1.42 8.33 -5.59
C PHE A 63 -1.93 7.71 -6.89
N ASN A 64 -1.13 7.82 -7.96
CA ASN A 64 -1.53 7.41 -9.30
C ASN A 64 -0.31 7.30 -10.22
N LEU A 65 0.44 6.22 -10.09
CA LEU A 65 1.66 5.99 -10.87
C LEU A 65 1.33 5.45 -12.27
N LEU A 66 0.29 4.62 -12.38
CA LEU A 66 -0.03 3.92 -13.63
C LEU A 66 -0.95 4.71 -14.55
N GLY A 67 -1.62 5.76 -14.05
CA GLY A 67 -2.36 6.71 -14.88
C GLY A 67 -3.88 6.51 -14.93
N GLY A 68 -4.48 5.80 -13.97
CA GLY A 68 -5.94 5.65 -13.86
C GLY A 68 -6.68 6.95 -13.54
N ASN A 69 -6.00 7.96 -12.98
CA ASN A 69 -6.54 9.30 -12.72
C ASN A 69 -5.86 10.40 -13.56
N LYS A 70 -6.51 11.56 -13.70
CA LYS A 70 -5.91 12.75 -14.34
C LYS A 70 -4.69 13.28 -13.57
N LEU A 71 -3.76 13.92 -14.28
CA LEU A 71 -2.64 14.65 -13.68
C LEU A 71 -3.14 15.78 -12.76
N GLY A 72 -2.38 16.07 -11.72
CA GLY A 72 -2.70 17.07 -10.71
C GLY A 72 -3.80 16.66 -9.72
N LYS A 73 -4.33 15.43 -9.80
CA LYS A 73 -5.29 14.94 -8.79
C LYS A 73 -4.61 14.76 -7.45
N TYR A 74 -3.36 14.28 -7.45
CA TYR A 74 -2.60 13.95 -6.24
C TYR A 74 -1.23 14.64 -6.26
N PRO A 75 -1.16 15.98 -6.17
CA PRO A 75 0.06 16.73 -6.44
C PRO A 75 1.23 16.36 -5.52
N ARG A 76 0.96 16.00 -4.25
CA ARG A 76 1.99 15.55 -3.31
C ARG A 76 2.61 14.22 -3.74
N ALA A 77 1.78 13.21 -4.02
CA ALA A 77 2.27 11.92 -4.50
C ALA A 77 2.98 12.05 -5.86
N GLU A 78 2.45 12.87 -6.77
CA GLU A 78 3.07 13.12 -8.07
C GLU A 78 4.48 13.71 -7.92
N ALA A 79 4.68 14.68 -7.02
CA ALA A 79 5.99 15.25 -6.74
C ALA A 79 6.98 14.21 -6.20
N ILE A 80 6.54 13.36 -5.27
CA ILE A 80 7.36 12.28 -4.69
C ILE A 80 7.75 11.27 -5.78
N LEU A 81 6.79 10.81 -6.57
CA LEU A 81 7.01 9.81 -7.62
C LEU A 81 7.93 10.35 -8.73
N ARG A 82 7.75 11.61 -9.15
CA ARG A 82 8.65 12.27 -10.11
C ARG A 82 10.06 12.44 -9.56
N SER A 83 10.19 12.86 -8.30
CA SER A 83 11.50 13.00 -7.67
C SER A 83 12.25 11.67 -7.58
N TYR A 84 11.54 10.57 -7.31
CA TYR A 84 12.16 9.25 -7.14
C TYR A 84 12.45 8.56 -8.47
N PHE A 85 11.49 8.53 -9.40
CA PHE A 85 11.63 7.81 -10.68
C PHE A 85 12.22 8.66 -11.81
N GLY A 86 12.22 9.98 -11.66
CA GLY A 86 12.44 10.93 -12.76
C GLY A 86 11.18 11.14 -13.60
N ASP A 87 11.07 12.35 -14.19
CA ASP A 87 9.90 12.75 -14.98
C ASP A 87 9.62 11.80 -16.14
N GLU A 88 10.65 11.38 -16.87
CA GLU A 88 10.47 10.51 -18.03
C GLU A 88 9.84 9.17 -17.65
N ARG A 89 10.35 8.52 -16.60
CA ARG A 89 9.83 7.22 -16.15
C ARG A 89 8.44 7.35 -15.56
N PHE A 90 8.18 8.43 -14.82
CA PHE A 90 6.85 8.74 -14.30
C PHE A 90 5.83 8.92 -15.44
N GLU A 91 6.12 9.74 -16.44
CA GLU A 91 5.21 10.00 -17.57
C GLU A 91 4.95 8.75 -18.41
N ARG A 92 5.99 7.95 -18.72
CA ARG A 92 5.83 6.66 -19.39
C ARG A 92 4.95 5.72 -18.58
N GLY A 93 5.16 5.71 -17.27
CA GLY A 93 4.36 4.95 -16.32
C GLY A 93 2.87 5.17 -16.45
N ARG A 94 2.48 6.44 -16.55
CA ARG A 94 1.09 6.87 -16.67
C ARG A 94 0.40 6.46 -17.97
N GLN A 95 1.17 6.17 -19.01
CA GLN A 95 0.63 5.71 -20.30
C GLN A 95 0.28 4.21 -20.28
N LEU A 96 0.80 3.47 -19.29
CA LEU A 96 0.60 2.03 -19.20
C LEU A 96 -0.84 1.66 -18.89
N TYR A 97 -1.53 2.38 -17.99
CA TYR A 97 -2.91 2.05 -17.61
C TYR A 97 -3.85 2.02 -18.81
N ALA A 98 -3.79 3.01 -19.69
CA ALA A 98 -4.62 3.04 -20.90
C ALA A 98 -4.32 1.86 -21.86
N SER A 99 -3.11 1.31 -21.79
CA SER A 99 -2.66 0.24 -22.69
C SER A 99 -3.18 -1.14 -22.26
N PHE A 100 -3.36 -1.39 -20.96
CA PHE A 100 -3.82 -2.70 -20.46
C PHE A 100 -5.22 -2.71 -19.82
N SER A 101 -5.74 -1.56 -19.33
CA SER A 101 -7.01 -1.52 -18.60
C SER A 101 -8.24 -2.05 -19.36
N PRO A 102 -8.31 -2.02 -20.71
CA PRO A 102 -9.40 -2.68 -21.43
C PRO A 102 -9.36 -4.22 -21.36
N PHE A 103 -8.21 -4.81 -21.04
CA PHE A 103 -7.98 -6.26 -21.11
C PHE A 103 -7.73 -6.89 -19.74
N VAL A 104 -7.20 -6.11 -18.80
CA VAL A 104 -6.78 -6.58 -17.48
C VAL A 104 -7.21 -5.57 -16.43
N ASP A 105 -8.01 -6.04 -15.48
CA ASP A 105 -8.27 -5.30 -14.25
C ASP A 105 -7.05 -5.35 -13.33
N MET A 106 -6.71 -4.22 -12.74
CA MET A 106 -5.66 -4.11 -11.75
C MET A 106 -5.96 -3.00 -10.76
N GLN A 107 -5.44 -3.16 -9.55
CA GLN A 107 -5.63 -2.21 -8.47
C GLN A 107 -4.27 -1.73 -7.98
N GLU A 108 -4.12 -0.42 -7.82
CA GLU A 108 -2.97 0.13 -7.10
C GLU A 108 -3.08 -0.26 -5.62
N PRO A 109 -1.95 -0.48 -4.94
CA PRO A 109 -1.96 -0.94 -3.56
C PRO A 109 -2.44 0.14 -2.59
N ASP A 110 -2.69 -0.23 -1.35
CA ASP A 110 -3.19 0.69 -0.32
C ASP A 110 -2.21 1.84 0.00
N LEU A 111 -0.90 1.54 0.10
CA LEU A 111 0.11 2.46 0.62
C LEU A 111 1.23 2.76 -0.37
N LEU A 112 1.54 4.05 -0.50
CA LEU A 112 2.82 4.57 -0.99
C LEU A 112 3.68 4.95 0.21
N LEU A 113 4.83 4.29 0.37
CA LEU A 113 5.78 4.48 1.46
C LEU A 113 7.06 5.08 0.90
N TYR A 114 7.57 6.14 1.53
CA TYR A 114 8.77 6.82 1.02
C TYR A 114 9.63 7.39 2.14
N LYS A 115 10.94 7.40 1.93
CA LYS A 115 11.87 8.12 2.78
C LYS A 115 11.85 9.61 2.42
N PRO A 116 11.72 10.54 3.39
CA PRO A 116 11.67 11.97 3.09
C PRO A 116 12.92 12.54 2.39
N ASP A 117 14.06 11.89 2.53
CA ASP A 117 15.31 12.23 1.83
C ASP A 117 15.37 11.69 0.38
N GLY A 118 14.34 10.96 -0.06
CA GLY A 118 14.24 10.36 -1.38
C GLY A 118 15.06 9.07 -1.55
N SER A 119 15.67 8.53 -0.49
CA SER A 119 16.57 7.37 -0.61
C SER A 119 15.86 6.05 -0.92
N ASP A 120 14.57 5.96 -0.64
CA ASP A 120 13.77 4.75 -0.83
C ASP A 120 12.30 5.06 -1.04
N LEU A 121 11.65 4.25 -1.88
CA LEU A 121 10.23 4.29 -2.18
C LEU A 121 9.75 2.85 -2.38
N ARG A 122 8.62 2.51 -1.77
CA ARG A 122 8.00 1.19 -1.90
C ARG A 122 6.49 1.30 -1.83
N PHE A 123 5.82 0.22 -2.22
CA PHE A 123 4.38 0.11 -2.10
C PHE A 123 3.99 -1.06 -1.22
N ALA A 124 2.90 -0.92 -0.46
CA ALA A 124 2.40 -1.97 0.40
C ALA A 124 0.89 -2.12 0.29
N GLU A 125 0.43 -3.36 0.19
CA GLU A 125 -0.98 -3.73 0.28
C GLU A 125 -1.29 -4.25 1.68
N CYS A 126 -2.30 -3.69 2.33
CA CYS A 126 -2.68 -4.04 3.69
C CYS A 126 -3.81 -5.08 3.68
N LYS A 127 -3.70 -6.11 4.53
CA LYS A 127 -4.72 -7.15 4.69
C LYS A 127 -4.99 -7.45 6.14
N ARG A 128 -6.21 -7.19 6.57
CA ARG A 128 -6.67 -7.43 7.94
C ARG A 128 -7.22 -8.86 8.09
N ASP A 129 -6.58 -9.63 8.98
CA ASP A 129 -7.02 -11.00 9.27
C ASP A 129 -8.41 -11.01 9.93
N ASP A 130 -8.67 -10.05 10.80
CA ASP A 130 -9.90 -9.99 11.60
C ASP A 130 -11.16 -9.63 10.79
N THR A 131 -11.00 -9.16 9.55
CA THR A 131 -12.09 -8.91 8.60
C THR A 131 -12.21 -9.97 7.52
N GLY A 132 -11.29 -10.95 7.48
CA GLY A 132 -11.18 -11.90 6.39
C GLY A 132 -10.78 -11.26 5.06
N ASP A 133 -10.14 -10.10 5.11
CA ASP A 133 -9.69 -9.39 3.90
C ASP A 133 -8.51 -10.14 3.28
N LYS A 134 -8.64 -10.48 2.00
CA LYS A 134 -7.70 -11.31 1.25
C LYS A 134 -7.28 -10.61 -0.02
N LEU A 135 -6.04 -10.85 -0.41
CA LEU A 135 -5.49 -10.35 -1.65
C LEU A 135 -6.28 -10.93 -2.83
N ASN A 136 -6.83 -10.05 -3.66
CA ASN A 136 -7.52 -10.42 -4.89
C ASN A 136 -6.56 -10.38 -6.10
N ASP A 137 -6.94 -11.02 -7.21
CA ASP A 137 -6.11 -11.10 -8.40
C ASP A 137 -5.72 -9.73 -8.98
N SER A 138 -6.60 -8.73 -8.90
CA SER A 138 -6.35 -7.39 -9.42
C SER A 138 -5.29 -6.65 -8.60
N GLN A 139 -5.28 -6.82 -7.27
CA GLN A 139 -4.23 -6.32 -6.38
C GLN A 139 -2.89 -7.02 -6.64
N VAL A 140 -2.90 -8.35 -6.83
CA VAL A 140 -1.68 -9.09 -7.17
C VAL A 140 -1.08 -8.57 -8.48
N ARG A 141 -1.91 -8.36 -9.50
CA ARG A 141 -1.47 -7.79 -10.79
C ARG A 141 -0.89 -6.40 -10.62
N GLY A 142 -1.52 -5.53 -9.82
CA GLY A 142 -0.99 -4.20 -9.53
C GLY A 142 0.40 -4.25 -8.89
N LEU A 143 0.57 -5.05 -7.83
CA LEU A 143 1.86 -5.27 -7.17
C LEU A 143 2.92 -5.83 -8.14
N ALA A 144 2.54 -6.79 -8.97
CA ALA A 144 3.41 -7.38 -9.98
C ALA A 144 3.88 -6.34 -11.01
N LEU A 145 2.98 -5.49 -11.52
CA LEU A 145 3.32 -4.45 -12.50
C LEU A 145 4.27 -3.41 -11.91
N LEU A 146 4.03 -3.00 -10.66
CA LEU A 146 4.92 -2.09 -9.94
C LEU A 146 6.32 -2.70 -9.78
N ARG A 147 6.41 -3.98 -9.41
CA ARG A 147 7.68 -4.69 -9.28
C ARG A 147 8.40 -4.82 -10.62
N LEU A 148 7.70 -5.24 -11.68
CA LEU A 148 8.31 -5.60 -12.96
C LEU A 148 8.65 -4.38 -13.84
N LEU A 149 7.79 -3.35 -13.85
CA LEU A 149 7.95 -2.20 -14.74
C LEU A 149 8.73 -1.06 -14.07
N PHE A 150 8.55 -0.88 -12.76
CA PHE A 150 9.20 0.20 -12.01
C PHE A 150 10.40 -0.26 -11.20
N ASP A 151 10.70 -1.57 -11.19
CA ASP A 151 11.71 -2.16 -10.30
C ASP A 151 11.53 -1.68 -8.85
N CYS A 152 10.26 -1.45 -8.46
CA CYS A 152 9.92 -0.88 -7.17
C CYS A 152 9.72 -1.99 -6.14
N PRO A 153 10.26 -1.88 -4.92
CA PRO A 153 9.91 -2.79 -3.84
C PRO A 153 8.41 -2.75 -3.57
N VAL A 154 7.82 -3.95 -3.41
CA VAL A 154 6.41 -4.15 -3.07
C VAL A 154 6.30 -5.19 -1.96
N GLU A 155 5.28 -5.08 -1.12
CA GLU A 155 4.99 -6.09 -0.08
C GLU A 155 3.50 -6.17 0.27
N VAL A 156 3.11 -7.27 0.90
CA VAL A 156 1.80 -7.43 1.54
C VAL A 156 1.99 -7.37 3.05
N VAL A 157 1.27 -6.47 3.71
CA VAL A 157 1.29 -6.31 5.16
C VAL A 157 0.03 -6.95 5.74
N HIS A 158 0.20 -8.07 6.43
CA HIS A 158 -0.85 -8.72 7.20
C HIS A 158 -0.95 -8.07 8.59
N ILE A 159 -2.11 -7.51 8.88
CA ILE A 159 -2.45 -6.91 10.17
C ILE A 159 -3.25 -7.93 10.98
N VAL A 160 -2.61 -8.43 12.04
CA VAL A 160 -3.09 -9.58 12.82
C VAL A 160 -3.35 -9.16 14.26
N GLU A 161 -4.46 -9.62 14.82
CA GLU A 161 -4.78 -9.40 16.23
C GLU A 161 -3.80 -10.17 17.11
N LYS A 162 -3.33 -9.53 18.18
CA LYS A 162 -2.48 -10.18 19.19
C LYS A 162 -3.11 -11.48 19.69
N GLY A 163 -2.34 -12.57 19.68
CA GLY A 163 -2.81 -13.92 20.03
C GLY A 163 -3.42 -14.72 18.86
N ARG A 164 -3.31 -14.24 17.62
CA ARG A 164 -3.74 -14.93 16.39
C ARG A 164 -2.64 -15.04 15.33
N GLU A 165 -1.38 -14.90 15.75
CA GLU A 165 -0.21 -14.80 14.87
C GLU A 165 0.01 -16.06 14.02
N ASP A 166 -0.48 -17.21 14.49
CA ASP A 166 -0.39 -18.52 13.87
C ASP A 166 -1.32 -18.71 12.65
N ARG A 167 -2.30 -17.81 12.46
CA ARG A 167 -3.26 -17.90 11.35
C ARG A 167 -2.68 -17.51 10.00
N ILE A 168 -1.59 -16.74 10.00
CA ILE A 168 -0.94 -16.27 8.78
C ILE A 168 0.38 -17.01 8.64
N ALA A 169 0.51 -17.77 7.55
CA ALA A 169 1.75 -18.47 7.22
C ALA A 169 2.92 -17.49 7.09
N ASP A 170 4.08 -17.91 7.56
CA ASP A 170 5.31 -17.15 7.35
C ASP A 170 5.86 -17.38 5.94
N GLY A 171 6.50 -16.36 5.38
CA GLY A 171 7.13 -16.41 4.06
C GLY A 171 6.33 -15.69 2.97
N PRO A 172 6.95 -15.48 1.80
CA PRO A 172 6.37 -14.68 0.73
C PRO A 172 5.10 -15.32 0.17
N LEU A 173 4.16 -14.47 -0.25
CA LEU A 173 3.01 -14.89 -1.01
C LEU A 173 3.48 -15.33 -2.39
N ARG A 174 3.27 -16.61 -2.71
CA ARG A 174 3.53 -17.16 -4.03
C ARG A 174 2.27 -17.07 -4.87
N TRP A 175 2.36 -16.34 -5.96
CA TRP A 175 1.33 -16.34 -6.98
C TRP A 175 1.85 -16.99 -8.26
N ALA A 176 1.14 -18.01 -8.73
CA ALA A 176 1.45 -18.76 -9.93
C ALA A 176 0.35 -18.52 -10.97
N PHE A 177 0.77 -18.18 -12.19
CA PHE A 177 -0.08 -18.06 -13.37
C PHE A 177 -0.14 -19.38 -14.15
#